data_AF-L0DB82-F1
#
_entry.id   AF-L0DB82-F1
#
_cell.length_a   1.000
_cell.length_b   1.000
_cell.length_c   1.000
_cell.angle_alpha   90.00
_cell.angle_beta   90.00
_cell.angle_gamma   90.00
#
_symmetry.space_group_name_H-M   'P 1'
#
loop_
_entity.id
_entity.type
_entity.pdbx_description
1 polymer ?
#
loop_
_entity_poly.entity_id
_entity_poly.type
_entity_poly.pdbx_seq_one_letter_code
_entity_poly.pdbx_strand_id
1 'polypeptide(L)'
;MPNRLPQDPADHAEDFAQRYSRDLDAYCAVRMEELGTPERLHGTRDLEGDGLWTAFIARDRQGGSLLEGIAVNSGCLNPQLLKGKPGARIYAKASLKDRIDAIIAHEFEEDRLRSHEAVLKHGGKTELPVTDEARRILKAMGR
;
A
#
# COMPACT_ATOMS: atom_id res chain seq x y z
N MET A 1 22.03 -13.30 21.47
CA MET A 1 22.31 -11.91 21.00
C MET A 1 21.09 -11.07 21.36
N PRO A 2 21.21 -9.96 22.10
CA PRO A 2 20.05 -9.13 22.36
C PRO A 2 19.58 -8.54 21.01
N ASN A 3 18.30 -8.73 20.73
CA ASN A 3 17.63 -8.33 19.51
C ASN A 3 17.71 -6.80 19.39
N ARG A 4 18.70 -6.29 18.66
CA ARG A 4 18.86 -4.84 18.49
C ARG A 4 17.73 -4.38 17.60
N LEU A 5 16.80 -3.62 18.18
CA LEU A 5 15.73 -2.96 17.44
C LEU A 5 16.36 -2.24 16.23
N PRO A 6 15.89 -2.52 15.00
CA PRO A 6 16.35 -1.83 13.81
C PRO A 6 16.38 -0.31 14.02
N GLN A 7 17.32 0.42 13.43
CA GLN A 7 17.35 1.89 13.60
C GLN A 7 16.59 2.60 12.48
N ASP A 8 16.42 1.93 11.34
CA ASP A 8 15.65 2.44 10.21
C ASP A 8 14.15 2.10 10.38
N PRO A 9 13.24 3.07 10.30
CA PRO A 9 11.80 2.81 10.28
C PRO A 9 11.36 1.82 9.19
N ALA A 10 12.04 1.77 8.05
CA ALA A 10 11.75 0.81 6.99
C ALA A 10 12.08 -0.64 7.41
N ASP A 11 13.21 -0.83 8.10
CA ASP A 11 13.59 -2.16 8.62
C ASP A 11 12.62 -2.62 9.73
N HIS A 12 12.17 -1.68 10.57
CA HIS A 12 11.12 -1.95 11.57
C HIS A 12 9.79 -2.36 10.92
N ALA A 13 9.38 -1.66 9.87
CA ALA A 13 8.16 -1.93 9.14
C ALA A 13 8.20 -3.34 8.52
N GLU A 14 9.32 -3.70 7.89
CA GLU A 14 9.49 -5.03 7.31
C GLU A 14 9.52 -6.14 8.39
N ASP A 15 10.29 -5.97 9.47
CA ASP A 15 10.34 -6.96 10.56
C ASP A 15 8.94 -7.21 11.17
N PHE A 16 8.16 -6.15 11.38
CA PHE A 16 6.78 -6.29 11.83
C PHE A 16 5.93 -6.99 10.77
N ALA A 17 6.03 -6.57 9.51
CA ALA A 17 5.27 -7.13 8.40
C ALA A 17 5.50 -8.63 8.24
N GLN A 18 6.74 -9.11 8.38
CA GLN A 18 7.04 -10.53 8.27
C GLN A 18 6.38 -11.34 9.39
N ARG A 19 6.40 -10.83 10.63
CA ARG A 19 5.79 -11.48 11.81
C ARG A 19 4.26 -11.59 11.74
N TYR A 20 3.61 -10.62 11.10
CA TYR A 20 2.15 -10.53 10.99
C TYR A 20 1.65 -10.68 9.55
N SER A 21 2.45 -11.30 8.67
CA SER A 21 2.19 -11.38 7.23
C SER A 21 0.82 -11.95 6.90
N ARG A 22 0.40 -13.02 7.59
CA ARG A 22 -0.92 -13.64 7.39
C ARG A 22 -2.09 -12.73 7.78
N ASP A 23 -1.97 -12.01 8.89
CA ASP A 23 -3.02 -11.11 9.37
C ASP A 23 -3.13 -9.88 8.44
N LEU A 24 -1.99 -9.37 7.99
CA LEU A 24 -1.92 -8.24 7.05
C LEU A 24 -2.44 -8.63 5.67
N ASP A 25 -2.13 -9.83 5.20
CA ASP A 25 -2.66 -10.40 3.95
C ASP A 25 -4.19 -10.49 3.99
N ALA A 26 -4.74 -11.18 5.00
CA ALA A 26 -6.18 -11.30 5.19
C ALA A 26 -6.86 -9.92 5.30
N TYR A 27 -6.26 -8.98 6.04
CA TYR A 27 -6.79 -7.63 6.16
C TYR A 27 -6.82 -6.90 4.81
N CYS A 28 -5.74 -6.97 4.03
CA CYS A 28 -5.67 -6.29 2.74
C CYS A 28 -6.66 -6.89 1.73
N ALA A 29 -6.81 -8.22 1.70
CA ALA A 29 -7.80 -8.89 0.87
C ALA A 29 -9.24 -8.41 1.18
N VAL A 30 -9.61 -8.40 2.47
CA VAL A 30 -10.93 -7.88 2.91
C VAL A 30 -11.09 -6.40 2.54
N ARG A 31 -10.06 -5.57 2.73
CA ARG A 31 -10.14 -4.15 2.35
C ARG A 31 -10.32 -3.94 0.85
N MET A 32 -9.71 -4.76 0.00
CA MET A 32 -9.92 -4.70 -1.45
C MET A 32 -11.37 -5.03 -1.83
N GLU A 33 -11.94 -6.06 -1.22
CA GLU A 33 -13.36 -6.41 -1.37
C GLU A 33 -14.28 -5.27 -0.91
N GLU A 34 -14.05 -4.72 0.29
CA GLU A 34 -14.85 -3.63 0.85
C GLU A 34 -14.76 -2.32 0.04
N LEU A 35 -13.64 -2.09 -0.65
CA LEU A 35 -13.49 -0.97 -1.59
C LEU A 35 -14.12 -1.26 -2.96
N GLY A 36 -14.55 -2.50 -3.23
CA GLY A 36 -15.19 -2.88 -4.48
C GLY A 36 -14.22 -2.98 -5.66
N THR A 37 -12.94 -3.27 -5.41
CA THR A 37 -12.02 -3.56 -6.53
C THR A 37 -12.41 -4.91 -7.16
N PRO A 38 -12.23 -5.09 -8.47
CA PRO A 38 -12.48 -6.38 -9.13
C PRO A 38 -11.68 -7.52 -8.47
N GLU A 39 -12.31 -8.68 -8.23
CA GLU A 39 -11.68 -9.86 -7.58
C GLU A 39 -10.37 -10.28 -8.26
N ARG A 40 -10.28 -10.16 -9.59
CA ARG A 40 -9.05 -10.44 -10.36
C ARG A 40 -7.83 -9.61 -9.92
N LEU A 41 -8.05 -8.50 -9.20
CA LEU A 41 -7.00 -7.61 -8.68
C LEU A 41 -6.67 -7.89 -7.21
N HIS A 42 -7.34 -8.83 -6.55
CA HIS A 42 -7.16 -9.09 -5.12
C HIS A 42 -5.91 -9.92 -4.87
N GLY A 43 -4.75 -9.27 -4.86
CA GLY A 43 -3.45 -9.92 -4.69
C GLY A 43 -2.65 -10.06 -5.97
N THR A 44 -1.44 -10.60 -5.81
CA THR A 44 -0.54 -11.02 -6.89
C THR A 44 0.38 -12.12 -6.36
N ARG A 45 1.13 -12.80 -7.24
CA ARG A 45 2.14 -13.77 -6.81
C ARG A 45 3.32 -13.10 -6.10
N ASP A 46 3.71 -13.63 -4.94
CA ASP A 46 4.95 -13.25 -4.25
C ASP A 46 6.16 -13.94 -4.91
N LEU A 47 6.61 -13.39 -6.03
CA LEU A 47 7.67 -13.99 -6.87
C LEU A 47 9.03 -14.13 -6.17
N GLU A 48 9.31 -13.26 -5.20
CA GLU A 48 10.54 -13.26 -4.40
C GLU A 48 10.35 -14.03 -3.08
N GLY A 49 9.18 -14.66 -2.90
CA GLY A 49 8.76 -15.40 -1.72
C GLY A 49 8.46 -16.86 -1.98
N ASP A 50 7.29 -17.30 -1.55
CA ASP A 50 6.80 -18.68 -1.74
C ASP A 50 6.03 -18.87 -3.06
N GLY A 51 5.87 -17.80 -3.85
CA GLY A 51 5.14 -17.81 -5.11
C GLY A 51 3.62 -17.87 -4.96
N LEU A 52 3.09 -17.82 -3.73
CA LEU A 52 1.65 -17.85 -3.49
C LEU A 52 0.99 -16.52 -3.87
N TRP A 53 -0.29 -16.59 -4.21
CA TRP A 53 -1.10 -15.42 -4.46
C TRP A 53 -1.47 -14.75 -3.13
N THR A 54 -1.04 -13.51 -2.94
CA THR A 54 -1.16 -12.76 -1.68
C THR A 54 -1.58 -11.31 -1.96
N ALA A 55 -2.45 -10.77 -1.10
CA ALA A 55 -2.83 -9.35 -1.05
C ALA A 55 -1.82 -8.50 -0.24
N PHE A 56 -0.91 -9.14 0.50
CA PHE A 56 0.16 -8.44 1.23
C PHE A 56 1.54 -9.10 1.07
N ILE A 57 2.52 -8.33 0.57
CA ILE A 57 3.91 -8.78 0.39
C ILE A 57 4.79 -8.18 1.49
N ALA A 58 5.11 -8.97 2.51
CA ALA A 58 5.80 -8.48 3.71
C ALA A 58 7.23 -7.96 3.45
N ARG A 59 7.94 -8.51 2.45
CA ARG A 59 9.34 -8.22 2.15
C ARG A 59 9.56 -6.92 1.36
N ASP A 60 8.54 -6.47 0.63
CA ASP A 60 8.63 -5.29 -0.21
C ASP A 60 8.30 -4.03 0.59
N ARG A 61 8.90 -2.89 0.22
CA ARG A 61 8.93 -1.63 1.00
C ARG A 61 8.34 -0.44 0.24
N GLN A 62 7.73 -0.64 -0.92
CA GLN A 62 7.31 0.44 -1.83
C GLN A 62 5.94 1.08 -1.52
N GLY A 63 5.16 0.49 -0.62
CA GLY A 63 3.76 0.83 -0.31
C GLY A 63 2.80 -0.21 -0.87
N GLY A 64 2.80 -0.37 -2.19
CA GLY A 64 2.06 -1.41 -2.90
C GLY A 64 2.76 -1.80 -4.19
N SER A 65 2.17 -2.75 -4.91
CA SER A 65 2.61 -3.21 -6.21
C SER A 65 1.41 -3.56 -7.09
N LEU A 66 1.59 -3.33 -8.40
CA LEU A 66 0.66 -3.72 -9.45
C LEU A 66 1.40 -4.58 -10.49
N LEU A 67 1.14 -5.89 -10.46
CA LEU A 67 1.74 -6.84 -11.42
C LEU A 67 0.64 -7.60 -12.18
N GLU A 68 0.21 -8.75 -11.66
CA GLU A 68 -0.97 -9.47 -12.16
C GLU A 68 -2.26 -8.94 -11.50
N GLY A 69 -2.14 -8.52 -10.25
CA GLY A 69 -3.12 -7.77 -9.49
C GLY A 69 -2.45 -6.83 -8.48
N ILE A 70 -3.18 -6.40 -7.47
CA ILE A 70 -2.73 -5.42 -6.47
C ILE A 70 -2.27 -6.15 -5.22
N ALA A 71 -1.08 -5.83 -4.73
CA ALA A 71 -0.69 -6.15 -3.36
C ALA A 71 -0.27 -4.89 -2.61
N VAL A 72 -0.58 -4.85 -1.32
CA VAL A 72 0.00 -3.88 -0.38
C VAL A 72 1.29 -4.50 0.17
N ASN A 73 2.24 -3.70 0.64
CA ASN A 73 3.48 -4.22 1.22
C ASN A 73 3.89 -3.46 2.49
N SER A 74 5.01 -3.85 3.10
CA SER A 74 5.47 -3.28 4.38
C SER A 74 5.69 -1.76 4.36
N GLY A 75 5.84 -1.16 3.18
CA GLY A 75 5.90 0.30 3.02
C GLY A 75 4.68 1.02 3.61
N CYS A 76 3.51 0.37 3.68
CA CYS A 76 2.31 0.96 4.30
C CYS A 76 2.48 1.24 5.80
N LEU A 77 3.33 0.45 6.48
CA LEU A 77 3.65 0.58 7.90
C LEU A 77 4.71 1.65 8.17
N ASN A 78 5.52 2.00 7.16
CA ASN A 78 6.58 2.99 7.29
C ASN A 78 6.03 4.42 7.13
N PRO A 79 5.90 5.24 8.20
CA PRO A 79 5.39 6.61 8.10
C PRO A 79 6.31 7.53 7.26
N GLN A 80 7.55 7.11 7.00
CA GLN A 80 8.51 7.85 6.19
C GLN A 80 8.54 7.40 4.71
N LEU A 81 7.62 6.55 4.26
CA LEU A 81 7.58 6.04 2.88
C LEU A 81 7.68 7.17 1.84
N LEU A 82 6.93 8.25 2.06
CA LEU A 82 6.89 9.41 1.16
C LEU A 82 7.87 10.53 1.55
N LYS A 83 8.87 10.27 2.39
CA LYS A 83 9.81 11.31 2.85
C LYS A 83 10.46 12.03 1.65
N GLY A 84 10.39 13.36 1.67
CA GLY A 84 10.90 14.20 0.58
C GLY A 84 9.98 14.30 -0.65
N LYS A 85 8.84 13.61 -0.67
CA LYS A 85 7.85 13.65 -1.75
C LYS A 85 6.60 14.46 -1.35
N PRO A 86 5.80 14.93 -2.32
CA PRO A 86 4.48 15.48 -2.06
C PRO A 86 3.62 14.54 -1.22
N GLY A 87 2.84 15.09 -0.29
CA GLY A 87 1.99 14.30 0.61
C GLY A 87 2.68 13.68 1.83
N ALA A 88 4.02 13.77 1.96
CA ALA A 88 4.79 13.17 3.06
C ALA A 88 4.21 13.41 4.46
N ARG A 89 3.87 14.67 4.77
CA ARG A 89 3.37 15.07 6.09
C ARG A 89 1.98 14.47 6.38
N ILE A 90 1.14 14.34 5.36
CA ILE A 90 -0.22 13.81 5.50
C ILE A 90 -0.12 12.30 5.72
N TYR A 91 0.62 11.62 4.84
CA TYR A 91 0.85 10.18 4.93
C TYR A 91 1.44 9.77 6.29
N ALA A 92 2.48 10.47 6.76
CA ALA A 92 3.14 10.16 8.04
C ALA A 92 2.20 10.24 9.26
N LYS A 93 1.13 11.05 9.18
CA LYS A 93 0.17 11.24 10.27
C LYS A 93 -1.11 10.42 10.11
N ALA A 94 -1.37 9.92 8.92
CA ALA A 94 -2.55 9.13 8.62
C ALA A 94 -2.55 7.80 9.37
N SER A 95 -3.75 7.26 9.61
CA SER A 95 -3.90 5.92 10.19
C SER A 95 -3.41 4.85 9.21
N LEU A 96 -3.12 3.64 9.71
CA LEU A 96 -2.72 2.53 8.84
C LEU A 96 -3.80 2.21 7.81
N LYS A 97 -5.09 2.24 8.22
CA LYS A 97 -6.22 2.04 7.31
C LYS A 97 -6.22 3.06 6.16
N ASP A 98 -6.01 4.34 6.46
CA ASP A 98 -6.02 5.38 5.43
C ASP A 98 -4.85 5.24 4.45
N ARG A 99 -3.68 4.79 4.93
CA ARG A 99 -2.52 4.50 4.06
C ARG A 99 -2.81 3.31 3.16
N ILE A 100 -3.36 2.22 3.70
CA ILE A 100 -3.73 1.03 2.94
C ILE A 100 -4.79 1.37 1.89
N ASP A 101 -5.85 2.09 2.27
CA ASP A 101 -6.89 2.53 1.33
C ASP A 101 -6.32 3.43 0.22
N ALA A 102 -5.40 4.35 0.55
CA ALA A 102 -4.74 5.19 -0.43
C ALA A 102 -3.85 4.39 -1.39
N ILE A 103 -3.12 3.39 -0.89
CA ILE A 103 -2.29 2.50 -1.71
C ILE A 103 -3.17 1.68 -2.66
N ILE A 104 -4.19 0.98 -2.14
CA ILE A 104 -5.10 0.17 -2.98
C ILE A 104 -5.73 1.03 -4.08
N ALA A 105 -6.18 2.24 -3.73
CA ALA A 105 -6.77 3.13 -4.71
C ALA A 105 -5.76 3.69 -5.71
N HIS A 106 -4.52 3.95 -5.30
CA HIS A 106 -3.45 4.31 -6.23
C HIS A 106 -3.22 3.18 -7.24
N GLU A 107 -2.99 1.96 -6.78
CA GLU A 107 -2.71 0.81 -7.67
C GLU A 107 -3.92 0.48 -8.57
N PHE A 108 -5.14 0.60 -8.06
CA PHE A 108 -6.36 0.42 -8.86
C PHE A 108 -6.48 1.44 -9.99
N GLU A 109 -6.24 2.72 -9.68
CA GLU A 109 -6.26 3.77 -10.70
C GLU A 109 -5.10 3.62 -11.69
N GLU A 110 -3.95 3.10 -11.25
CA GLU A 110 -2.84 2.76 -12.13
C GLU A 110 -3.19 1.62 -13.11
N ASP A 111 -3.89 0.56 -12.68
CA ASP A 111 -4.43 -0.48 -13.57
C ASP A 111 -5.43 0.11 -14.58
N ARG A 112 -6.33 1.00 -14.10
CA ARG A 112 -7.37 1.62 -14.93
C ARG A 112 -6.80 2.58 -15.97
N LEU A 113 -5.84 3.42 -15.57
CA LEU A 113 -5.25 4.47 -16.41
C LEU A 113 -4.04 3.97 -17.21
N ARG A 114 -3.47 2.81 -16.86
CA ARG A 114 -2.26 2.23 -17.46
C ARG A 114 -1.07 3.20 -17.43
N SER A 115 -0.97 4.03 -16.38
CA SER A 115 0.09 5.04 -16.26
C SER A 115 0.27 5.53 -14.82
N HIS A 116 1.49 5.37 -14.29
CA HIS A 116 1.89 5.91 -12.99
C HIS A 116 1.78 7.45 -12.93
N GLU A 117 2.19 8.15 -13.98
CA GLU A 117 2.11 9.61 -14.02
C GLU A 117 0.66 10.13 -14.05
N ALA A 118 -0.21 9.41 -14.76
CA ALA A 118 -1.63 9.76 -14.83
C ALA A 118 -2.31 9.57 -13.47
N VAL A 119 -2.00 8.50 -12.74
CA VAL A 119 -2.53 8.29 -11.39
C VAL A 119 -2.02 9.33 -10.39
N LEU A 120 -0.76 9.78 -10.48
CA LEU A 120 -0.31 10.89 -9.64
C LEU A 120 -1.19 12.14 -9.85
N LYS A 121 -1.55 12.48 -11.09
CA LYS A 121 -2.41 13.65 -11.38
C LYS A 121 -3.89 13.43 -11.09
N HIS A 122 -4.41 12.22 -11.25
CA HIS A 122 -5.85 11.94 -11.28
C HIS A 122 -6.35 11.02 -10.17
N GLY A 123 -5.47 10.29 -9.47
CA GLY A 123 -5.83 9.31 -8.44
C GLY A 123 -6.62 9.91 -7.28
N GLY A 124 -6.41 11.19 -6.96
CA GLY A 124 -7.24 11.92 -5.99
C GLY A 124 -8.73 12.05 -6.36
N LYS A 125 -9.09 11.72 -7.61
CA LYS A 125 -10.46 11.67 -8.14
C LYS A 125 -11.04 10.25 -8.23
N THR A 126 -10.35 9.25 -7.67
CA THR A 126 -10.82 7.86 -7.67
C THR A 126 -12.28 7.72 -7.24
N GLU A 127 -13.02 6.85 -7.91
CA GLU A 127 -14.42 6.55 -7.58
C GLU A 127 -14.53 5.52 -6.46
N LEU A 128 -13.42 4.87 -6.07
CA LEU A 128 -13.42 3.96 -4.93
C LEU A 128 -13.87 4.70 -3.64
N PRO A 129 -14.64 4.03 -2.77
CA PRO A 129 -15.18 4.59 -1.54
C PRO A 129 -14.12 4.65 -0.42
N VAL A 130 -12.96 5.22 -0.72
CA VAL A 130 -11.89 5.45 0.26
C VAL A 130 -12.27 6.55 1.25
N THR A 131 -11.64 6.53 2.43
CA THR A 131 -11.82 7.57 3.44
C THR A 131 -11.40 8.95 2.92
N ASP A 132 -11.90 10.01 3.56
CA ASP A 132 -11.49 11.37 3.25
C ASP A 132 -9.99 11.59 3.42
N GLU A 133 -9.37 10.95 4.41
CA GLU A 133 -7.94 11.09 4.67
C GLU A 133 -7.10 10.35 3.61
N ALA A 134 -7.49 9.14 3.21
CA ALA A 134 -6.88 8.45 2.07
C ALA A 134 -6.97 9.28 0.79
N ARG A 135 -8.12 9.91 0.54
CA ARG A 135 -8.31 10.81 -0.59
C ARG A 135 -7.43 12.06 -0.52
N ARG A 136 -7.17 12.60 0.69
CA ARG A 136 -6.23 13.71 0.89
C ARG A 136 -4.80 13.30 0.58
N ILE A 137 -4.38 12.08 0.94
CA ILE A 137 -3.07 11.52 0.57
C ILE A 137 -2.93 11.50 -0.95
N LEU A 138 -3.88 10.86 -1.65
CA LEU A 138 -3.87 10.74 -3.12
C LEU A 138 -3.82 12.12 -3.81
N LYS A 139 -4.63 13.08 -3.36
CA LYS A 139 -4.63 14.46 -3.89
C LYS A 139 -3.31 15.20 -3.62
N ALA A 140 -2.61 14.87 -2.54
CA ALA A 140 -1.36 15.52 -2.17
C ALA A 140 -0.15 14.93 -2.90
N MET A 141 -0.19 13.65 -3.28
CA MET A 141 0.86 13.01 -4.09
C MET A 141 0.97 13.62 -5.50
N GLY A 142 -0.13 14.14 -6.05
CA GLY A 142 -0.19 14.75 -7.37
C GLY A 142 0.25 16.20 -7.49
N ARG A 143 0.83 16.78 -6.43
CA ARG A 143 1.19 18.20 -6.36
C ARG A 143 2.67 18.46 -6.55
#